data_AF-A0A519KN71-F1
#
_entry.id   AF-A0A519KN71-F1
#
_cell.length_a   1.000
_cell.length_b   1.000
_cell.length_c   1.000
_cell.angle_alpha   90.00
_cell.angle_beta   90.00
_cell.angle_gamma   90.00
#
_symmetry.space_group_name_H-M   'P 1'
#
loop_
_entity.id
_entity.type
_entity.pdbx_description
1 polymer ?
#
loop_
_entity_poly.entity_id
_entity_poly.type
_entity_poly.pdbx_seq_one_letter_code
_entity_poly.pdbx_strand_id
1 'polypeptide(L)'
;MAKIPRLLPLIAVAIGGVVIIRAIGVAPGLFEGAKAWAEEAAAPAAAAAPPAAVCALSPEQLAQQAGISPAELRIIQSLSARRVELDARDTDFASMLPLMTAAEQKLDARVQALEQVKAEVAALLGQVDEKQKAENDRLVAVYTAMRPREAARVFSTLDDDVRLPVAAAMRPRTLAAIMAQMDPAAARTLTEKLARRFAAQQALAARVAAATAEPAPEAAPAVTPAAAAAAPTPQPVAAPAAAAPTPRPAANRPPAARPARAPARAPARPAARTPTPAPEPAGERPYQPAAPAAASNQPRQSVQ
;
A
#
# COMPACT_ATOMS: atom_id res chain seq x y z
N MET A 1 46.92 -8.14 -16.20
CA MET A 1 45.94 -8.90 -17.04
C MET A 1 44.95 -9.59 -16.11
N ALA A 2 43.78 -9.00 -15.86
CA ALA A 2 42.79 -9.57 -14.94
C ALA A 2 41.86 -10.54 -15.68
N LYS A 3 41.66 -11.74 -15.12
CA LYS A 3 40.74 -12.75 -15.68
C LYS A 3 39.32 -12.49 -15.16
N ILE A 4 38.39 -12.20 -16.08
CA ILE A 4 36.96 -12.07 -15.78
C ILE A 4 36.33 -13.48 -15.89
N PRO A 5 35.83 -14.08 -14.80
CA PRO A 5 35.08 -15.34 -14.91
C PRO A 5 33.73 -15.08 -15.59
N ARG A 6 33.41 -15.86 -16.63
CA ARG A 6 32.16 -15.72 -17.39
C ARG A 6 30.99 -16.23 -16.53
N LEU A 7 30.06 -15.34 -16.17
CA LEU A 7 28.81 -15.66 -15.46
C LEU A 7 27.70 -16.22 -16.36
N LEU A 8 27.86 -16.12 -17.68
CA LEU A 8 26.90 -16.57 -18.69
C LEU A 8 26.45 -18.06 -18.60
N PRO A 9 27.31 -19.06 -18.28
CA PRO A 9 26.85 -20.45 -18.17
C PRO A 9 26.04 -20.74 -16.89
N LEU A 10 26.25 -19.98 -15.80
CA LEU A 10 25.50 -20.19 -14.56
C LEU A 10 24.04 -19.72 -14.66
N ILE A 11 23.80 -18.61 -15.38
CA ILE A 11 22.46 -18.08 -15.61
C ILE A 11 21.64 -19.04 -16.52
N ALA A 12 22.29 -19.69 -17.49
CA ALA A 12 21.64 -20.68 -18.35
C ALA A 12 21.16 -21.93 -17.57
N VAL A 13 21.95 -22.41 -16.60
CA VAL A 13 21.56 -23.55 -15.75
C VAL A 13 20.42 -23.17 -14.79
N ALA A 14 20.42 -21.95 -14.25
CA ALA A 14 19.35 -21.46 -13.39
C ALA A 14 17.99 -21.36 -14.09
N ILE A 15 17.96 -21.01 -15.38
CA ILE A 15 16.71 -20.93 -16.17
C ILE A 15 16.28 -22.32 -16.67
N GLY A 16 17.22 -23.19 -17.05
CA GLY A 16 16.93 -24.56 -17.50
C GLY A 16 16.37 -25.47 -16.39
N GLY A 17 16.91 -25.37 -15.16
CA GLY A 17 16.49 -26.25 -14.05
C GLY A 17 15.07 -26.01 -13.53
N VAL A 18 14.59 -24.77 -13.59
CA VAL A 18 13.29 -24.38 -12.99
C VAL A 18 12.08 -24.84 -13.83
N VAL A 19 12.27 -25.12 -15.13
CA VAL A 19 11.19 -25.61 -16.01
C VAL A 19 10.89 -27.11 -15.76
N ILE A 20 11.86 -27.92 -15.35
CA ILE A 20 11.68 -29.36 -15.13
C ILE A 20 10.88 -29.66 -13.85
N ILE A 21 10.93 -28.78 -12.85
CA ILE A 21 10.21 -28.96 -11.57
C ILE A 21 8.71 -28.60 -11.69
N ARG A 22 8.29 -27.86 -12.73
CA ARG A 22 6.89 -27.45 -12.95
C ARG A 22 6.12 -28.38 -13.90
N ALA A 23 6.47 -29.67 -13.93
CA ALA A 23 5.82 -30.70 -14.76
C ALA A 23 5.39 -31.96 -14.00
N ILE A 24 5.38 -31.94 -12.66
CA ILE A 24 4.82 -33.01 -11.82
C ILE A 24 3.58 -32.47 -11.11
N GLY A 25 2.48 -32.38 -11.87
CA GLY A 25 1.21 -31.86 -11.38
C GLY A 25 0.08 -32.15 -12.35
N VAL A 26 -0.81 -33.07 -11.97
CA VAL A 26 -2.05 -33.47 -12.67
C VAL A 26 -1.84 -34.26 -13.98
N ALA A 27 -1.75 -35.59 -13.85
CA ALA A 27 -2.01 -36.55 -14.93
C ALA A 27 -3.17 -37.48 -14.49
N PRO A 28 -4.35 -37.44 -15.15
CA PRO A 28 -5.55 -38.15 -14.70
C PRO A 28 -5.57 -39.61 -15.20
N GLY A 29 -4.55 -40.40 -14.85
CA GLY A 29 -4.43 -41.81 -15.28
C GLY A 29 -3.54 -42.70 -14.40
N LEU A 30 -2.76 -42.13 -13.48
CA LEU A 30 -1.85 -42.92 -12.62
C LEU A 30 -2.61 -43.78 -11.58
N PHE A 31 -3.90 -43.53 -11.37
CA PHE A 31 -4.76 -44.25 -10.41
C PHE A 31 -5.56 -45.41 -11.03
N GLU A 32 -5.58 -45.57 -12.35
CA GLU A 32 -6.23 -46.74 -12.99
C GLU A 32 -5.39 -48.01 -12.83
N GLY A 33 -4.06 -47.88 -12.85
CA GLY A 33 -3.15 -48.98 -12.48
C GLY A 33 -3.37 -49.48 -11.04
N ALA A 34 -3.74 -48.58 -10.11
CA ALA A 34 -4.06 -48.96 -8.73
C ALA A 34 -5.43 -49.67 -8.61
N LYS A 35 -6.36 -49.44 -9.55
CA LYS A 35 -7.63 -50.20 -9.64
C LYS A 35 -7.43 -51.60 -10.21
N ALA A 36 -6.61 -51.74 -11.27
CA ALA A 36 -6.36 -53.04 -11.89
C ALA A 36 -5.73 -54.06 -10.91
N TRP A 37 -4.85 -53.61 -10.00
CA TRP A 37 -4.30 -54.45 -8.93
C TRP A 37 -5.26 -54.72 -7.76
N ALA A 38 -6.39 -54.00 -7.68
CA ALA A 38 -7.43 -54.22 -6.68
C ALA A 38 -8.52 -55.21 -7.17
N GLU A 39 -8.76 -55.29 -8.48
CA GLU A 39 -9.71 -56.28 -9.05
C GLU A 39 -9.07 -57.67 -9.22
N GLU A 40 -7.79 -57.78 -9.60
CA GLU A 40 -7.10 -59.08 -9.79
C GLU A 40 -6.75 -59.80 -8.47
N ALA A 41 -7.03 -59.19 -7.31
CA ALA A 41 -6.87 -59.81 -5.99
C ALA A 41 -8.18 -60.42 -5.43
N ALA A 42 -9.32 -60.25 -6.12
CA ALA A 42 -10.65 -60.60 -5.63
C ALA A 42 -11.14 -61.98 -6.13
N ALA A 43 -10.40 -63.04 -5.81
CA ALA A 43 -10.98 -64.39 -5.82
C ALA A 43 -12.11 -64.48 -4.77
N PRO A 44 -13.21 -65.22 -5.03
CA PRO A 44 -14.40 -65.17 -4.18
C PRO A 44 -14.15 -65.89 -2.84
N ALA A 45 -13.73 -65.13 -1.84
CA ALA A 45 -13.77 -65.57 -0.44
C ALA A 45 -15.24 -65.85 -0.06
N ALA A 46 -15.55 -67.13 0.12
CA ALA A 46 -16.88 -67.56 0.54
C ALA A 46 -17.30 -66.82 1.81
N ALA A 47 -18.55 -66.36 1.85
CA ALA A 47 -19.08 -65.53 2.92
C ALA A 47 -18.95 -66.20 4.29
N ALA A 48 -17.93 -65.83 5.07
CA ALA A 48 -17.86 -66.13 6.48
C ALA A 48 -18.97 -65.34 7.18
N ALA A 49 -19.96 -66.05 7.73
CA ALA A 49 -21.00 -65.46 8.54
C ALA A 49 -20.35 -64.69 9.72
N PRO A 50 -20.91 -63.55 10.15
CA PRO A 50 -20.41 -62.84 11.32
C PRO A 50 -20.43 -63.80 12.52
N PRO A 51 -19.35 -63.87 13.33
CA PRO A 51 -19.38 -64.67 14.55
C PRO A 51 -20.52 -64.16 15.42
N ALA A 52 -21.41 -65.07 15.83
CA ALA A 52 -22.55 -64.72 16.67
C ALA A 52 -22.06 -64.00 17.94
N ALA A 53 -22.75 -62.93 18.32
CA ALA A 53 -22.48 -62.19 19.55
C ALA A 53 -22.91 -63.01 20.77
N VAL A 54 -22.13 -64.04 21.11
CA VAL A 54 -22.35 -64.86 22.30
C VAL A 54 -21.67 -64.20 23.50
N CYS A 55 -22.40 -64.06 24.61
CA CYS A 55 -21.91 -63.63 25.92
C CYS A 55 -21.54 -62.14 26.10
N ALA A 56 -22.26 -61.21 25.48
CA ALA A 56 -22.39 -59.86 26.03
C ALA A 56 -23.56 -59.82 27.02
N LEU A 57 -23.28 -59.70 28.33
CA LEU A 57 -24.30 -59.37 29.33
C LEU A 57 -24.95 -58.04 28.95
N SER A 58 -26.27 -57.93 29.06
CA SER A 58 -26.94 -56.65 28.82
C SER A 58 -26.43 -55.62 29.84
N PRO A 59 -26.39 -54.31 29.50
CA PRO A 59 -25.91 -53.29 30.42
C PRO A 59 -26.69 -53.25 31.75
N GLU A 60 -27.92 -53.75 31.77
CA GLU A 60 -28.74 -53.85 32.99
C GLU A 60 -28.40 -55.09 33.83
N GLN A 61 -27.96 -56.19 33.23
CA GLN A 61 -27.40 -57.34 33.95
C GLN A 61 -26.02 -57.02 34.54
N LEU A 62 -25.19 -56.26 33.80
CA LEU A 62 -23.92 -55.73 34.30
C LEU A 62 -24.13 -54.80 35.51
N ALA A 63 -25.18 -53.96 35.48
CA ALA A 63 -25.57 -53.09 36.59
C ALA A 63 -25.89 -53.88 37.87
N GLN A 64 -26.73 -54.91 37.73
CA GLN A 64 -27.16 -55.76 38.83
C GLN A 64 -26.00 -56.53 39.48
N GLN A 65 -25.02 -56.98 38.68
CA GLN A 65 -23.81 -57.66 39.19
C GLN A 65 -22.83 -56.70 39.88
N ALA A 66 -22.76 -55.44 39.45
CA ALA A 66 -21.89 -54.43 40.03
C ALA A 66 -22.49 -53.72 41.27
N GLY A 67 -23.79 -53.89 41.54
CA GLY A 67 -24.51 -53.15 42.57
C GLY A 67 -24.75 -51.67 42.23
N ILE A 68 -24.67 -51.31 40.94
CA ILE A 68 -24.73 -49.94 40.43
C ILE A 68 -26.10 -49.69 39.78
N SER A 69 -26.63 -48.47 39.88
CA SER A 69 -27.88 -48.09 39.20
C SER A 69 -27.73 -48.14 37.67
N PRO A 70 -28.74 -48.59 36.90
CA PRO A 70 -28.69 -48.55 35.44
C PRO A 70 -28.58 -47.12 34.88
N ALA A 71 -28.92 -46.09 35.66
CA ALA A 71 -28.69 -44.69 35.29
C ALA A 71 -27.21 -44.28 35.47
N GLU A 72 -26.57 -44.71 36.55
CA GLU A 72 -25.16 -44.41 36.84
C GLU A 72 -24.23 -45.05 35.81
N LEU A 73 -24.53 -46.28 35.38
CA LEU A 73 -23.76 -46.95 34.31
C LEU A 73 -23.86 -46.23 32.97
N ARG A 74 -25.01 -45.66 32.62
CA ARG A 74 -25.17 -44.83 31.40
C ARG A 74 -24.33 -43.54 31.49
N ILE A 75 -24.23 -42.94 32.68
CA ILE A 75 -23.36 -41.77 32.92
C ILE A 75 -21.88 -42.15 32.81
N ILE A 76 -21.46 -43.27 33.42
CA ILE A 76 -20.06 -43.74 33.31
C ILE A 76 -19.69 -44.04 31.85
N GLN A 77 -20.59 -44.66 31.08
CA GLN A 77 -20.40 -44.90 29.64
C GLN A 77 -20.35 -43.61 28.82
N SER A 78 -21.17 -42.59 29.14
CA SER A 78 -21.12 -41.31 28.42
C SER A 78 -19.85 -40.51 28.76
N LEU A 79 -19.37 -40.59 30.00
CA LEU A 79 -18.11 -39.98 30.42
C LEU A 79 -16.89 -40.69 29.82
N SER A 80 -16.89 -42.01 29.71
CA SER A 80 -15.79 -42.74 29.05
C SER A 80 -15.78 -42.51 27.54
N ALA A 81 -16.94 -42.49 26.88
CA ALA A 81 -17.06 -42.10 25.48
C ALA A 81 -16.57 -40.67 25.23
N ARG A 82 -16.96 -39.72 26.10
CA ARG A 82 -16.49 -38.33 26.02
C ARG A 82 -14.99 -38.20 26.31
N ARG A 83 -14.43 -39.04 27.18
CA ARG A 83 -12.99 -39.09 27.44
C ARG A 83 -12.22 -39.50 26.18
N VAL A 84 -12.65 -40.55 25.49
CA VAL A 84 -12.06 -41.00 24.22
C VAL A 84 -12.16 -39.91 23.14
N GLU A 85 -13.28 -39.19 23.06
CA GLU A 85 -13.45 -38.08 22.13
C GLU A 85 -12.50 -36.89 22.44
N LEU A 86 -12.26 -36.59 23.72
CA LEU A 86 -11.31 -35.56 24.13
C LEU A 86 -9.87 -35.98 23.89
N ASP A 87 -9.49 -37.19 24.29
CA ASP A 87 -8.14 -37.73 24.08
C ASP A 87 -7.80 -37.75 22.56
N ALA A 88 -8.77 -38.05 21.68
CA ALA A 88 -8.60 -37.95 20.23
C ALA A 88 -8.33 -36.51 19.75
N ARG A 89 -9.14 -35.54 20.19
CA ARG A 89 -8.93 -34.11 19.87
C ARG A 89 -7.59 -33.59 20.37
N ASP A 90 -7.16 -34.01 21.56
CA ASP A 90 -5.86 -33.66 22.13
C ASP A 90 -4.71 -34.22 21.27
N THR A 91 -4.85 -35.45 20.73
CA THR A 91 -3.87 -35.96 19.75
C THR A 91 -3.88 -35.21 18.42
N ASP A 92 -5.05 -34.79 17.91
CA ASP A 92 -5.16 -33.96 16.71
C ASP A 92 -4.43 -32.62 16.91
N PHE A 93 -4.70 -31.92 18.02
CA PHE A 93 -4.04 -30.66 18.35
C PHE A 93 -2.53 -30.82 18.58
N ALA A 94 -2.10 -31.89 19.25
CA ALA A 94 -0.68 -32.20 19.44
C ALA A 94 0.06 -32.40 18.10
N SER A 95 -0.62 -32.85 17.05
CA SER A 95 -0.07 -32.95 15.69
C SER A 95 -0.09 -31.63 14.91
N MET A 96 -1.13 -30.82 15.08
CA MET A 96 -1.33 -29.58 14.31
C MET A 96 -0.51 -28.39 14.86
N LEU A 97 -0.41 -28.24 16.19
CA LEU A 97 0.30 -27.11 16.81
C LEU A 97 1.78 -26.98 16.40
N PRO A 98 2.58 -28.06 16.29
CA PRO A 98 3.95 -27.98 15.77
C PRO A 98 4.03 -27.52 14.31
N LEU A 99 3.06 -27.91 13.47
CA LEU A 99 3.00 -27.48 12.08
C LEU A 99 2.62 -26.00 11.96
N MET A 100 1.71 -25.54 12.82
CA MET A 100 1.27 -24.13 12.84
C MET A 100 2.38 -23.20 13.35
N THR A 101 3.08 -23.57 14.43
CA THR A 101 4.21 -22.78 14.95
C THR A 101 5.40 -22.76 13.98
N ALA A 102 5.70 -23.87 13.29
CA ALA A 102 6.71 -23.88 12.23
C ALA A 102 6.29 -23.03 11.01
N ALA A 103 5.00 -22.93 10.71
CA ALA A 103 4.48 -22.06 9.66
C ALA A 103 4.57 -20.58 10.06
N GLU A 104 4.24 -20.24 11.32
CA GLU A 104 4.36 -18.89 11.90
C GLU A 104 5.82 -18.41 11.86
N GLN A 105 6.76 -19.19 12.41
CA GLN A 105 8.21 -18.89 12.35
C GLN A 105 8.72 -18.67 10.91
N LYS A 106 8.18 -19.44 9.94
CA LYS A 106 8.52 -19.30 8.52
C LYS A 106 7.89 -18.05 7.89
N LEU A 107 6.73 -17.58 8.36
CA LEU A 107 6.15 -16.32 7.96
C LEU A 107 6.93 -15.14 8.57
N ASP A 108 7.27 -15.20 9.86
CA ASP A 108 8.09 -14.18 10.52
C ASP A 108 9.45 -14.01 9.84
N ALA A 109 10.14 -15.12 9.55
CA ALA A 109 11.40 -15.09 8.80
C ALA A 109 11.26 -14.46 7.40
N ARG A 110 10.11 -14.66 6.73
CA ARG A 110 9.81 -14.02 5.45
C ARG A 110 9.50 -12.54 5.59
N VAL A 111 8.74 -12.14 6.61
CA VAL A 111 8.45 -10.72 6.89
C VAL A 111 9.74 -9.97 7.23
N GLN A 112 10.61 -10.54 8.08
CA GLN A 112 11.91 -9.98 8.40
C GLN A 112 12.80 -9.85 7.15
N ALA A 113 12.85 -10.87 6.29
CA ALA A 113 13.60 -10.80 5.03
C ALA A 113 13.04 -9.73 4.07
N LEU A 114 11.72 -9.56 4.00
CA LEU A 114 11.10 -8.51 3.17
C LEU A 114 11.37 -7.11 3.71
N GLU A 115 11.30 -6.91 5.03
CA GLU A 115 11.65 -5.63 5.67
C GLU A 115 13.16 -5.30 5.53
N GLN A 116 14.04 -6.30 5.56
CA GLN A 116 15.47 -6.14 5.23
C GLN A 116 15.66 -5.67 3.78
N VAL A 117 15.07 -6.36 2.80
CA VAL A 117 15.15 -5.97 1.38
C VAL A 117 14.56 -4.57 1.15
N LYS A 118 13.45 -4.24 1.81
CA LYS A 118 12.83 -2.89 1.76
C LYS A 118 13.76 -1.82 2.34
N ALA A 119 14.45 -2.09 3.44
CA ALA A 119 15.44 -1.20 4.03
C ALA A 119 16.67 -1.02 3.11
N GLU A 120 17.17 -2.10 2.52
CA GLU A 120 18.26 -2.07 1.53
C GLU A 120 17.88 -1.24 0.29
N VAL A 121 16.69 -1.47 -0.27
CA VAL A 121 16.18 -0.71 -1.43
C VAL A 121 16.01 0.77 -1.09
N ALA A 122 15.47 1.11 0.09
CA ALA A 122 15.35 2.49 0.55
C ALA A 122 16.72 3.16 0.72
N ALA A 123 17.71 2.46 1.28
CA ALA A 123 19.07 2.95 1.43
C ALA A 123 19.78 3.16 0.08
N LEU A 124 19.63 2.22 -0.86
CA LEU A 124 20.17 2.34 -2.22
C LEU A 124 19.53 3.49 -2.99
N LEU A 125 18.20 3.67 -2.88
CA LEU A 125 17.50 4.78 -3.50
C LEU A 125 17.99 6.14 -2.95
N GLY A 126 18.12 6.27 -1.63
CA GLY A 126 18.69 7.45 -0.99
C GLY A 126 20.11 7.77 -1.48
N GLN A 127 20.98 6.75 -1.59
CA GLN A 127 22.34 6.94 -2.14
C GLN A 127 22.34 7.37 -3.61
N VAL A 128 21.37 6.93 -4.42
CA VAL A 128 21.23 7.36 -5.82
C VAL A 128 20.73 8.80 -5.89
N ASP A 129 19.74 9.16 -5.08
CA ASP A 129 19.23 10.54 -4.99
C ASP A 129 20.31 11.53 -4.52
N GLU A 130 21.11 11.16 -3.52
CA GLU A 130 22.26 11.96 -3.07
C GLU A 130 23.32 12.15 -4.16
N LYS A 131 23.68 11.08 -4.89
CA LYS A 131 24.64 11.16 -6.01
C LYS A 131 24.10 12.03 -7.15
N GLN A 132 22.83 11.87 -7.53
CA GLN A 132 22.20 12.67 -8.57
C GLN A 132 22.09 14.15 -8.16
N LYS A 133 21.78 14.42 -6.89
CA LYS A 133 21.80 15.78 -6.34
C LYS A 133 23.19 16.38 -6.36
N ALA A 134 24.21 15.65 -5.89
CA ALA A 134 25.60 16.12 -5.89
C ALA A 134 26.10 16.42 -7.31
N GLU A 135 25.73 15.62 -8.31
CA GLU A 135 26.07 15.87 -9.71
C GLU A 135 25.32 17.08 -10.28
N ASN A 136 24.02 17.23 -9.98
CA ASN A 136 23.28 18.44 -10.33
C ASN A 136 23.88 19.69 -9.69
N ASP A 137 24.27 19.64 -8.41
CA ASP A 137 24.86 20.75 -7.67
C ASP A 137 26.24 21.13 -8.25
N ARG A 138 27.05 20.16 -8.71
CA ARG A 138 28.30 20.41 -9.46
C ARG A 138 28.04 21.12 -10.78
N LEU A 139 27.06 20.66 -11.57
CA LEU A 139 26.68 21.30 -12.83
C LEU A 139 26.19 22.74 -12.58
N VAL A 140 25.33 22.95 -11.57
CA VAL A 140 24.90 24.28 -11.13
C VAL A 140 26.10 25.15 -10.76
N ALA A 141 27.08 24.63 -10.01
CA ALA A 141 28.29 25.37 -9.65
C ALA A 141 29.05 25.86 -10.89
N VAL A 142 29.30 25.00 -11.87
CA VAL A 142 29.97 25.35 -13.14
C VAL A 142 29.22 26.48 -13.88
N TYR A 143 27.91 26.37 -14.05
CA TYR A 143 27.12 27.40 -14.73
C TYR A 143 27.00 28.70 -13.93
N THR A 144 27.01 28.66 -12.59
CA THR A 144 26.95 29.86 -11.74
C THR A 144 28.29 30.62 -11.68
N ALA A 145 29.41 29.94 -11.93
CA ALA A 145 30.74 30.55 -11.99
C ALA A 145 31.04 31.24 -13.34
N MET A 146 30.35 30.82 -14.42
CA MET A 146 30.48 31.40 -15.75
C MET A 146 29.64 32.69 -15.91
N ARG A 147 30.01 33.54 -16.88
CA ARG A 147 29.27 34.79 -17.14
C ARG A 147 27.87 34.48 -17.68
N PRO A 148 26.80 35.18 -17.26
CA PRO A 148 25.42 34.82 -17.64
C PRO A 148 25.16 34.75 -19.15
N ARG A 149 25.85 35.57 -19.96
CA ARG A 149 25.75 35.59 -21.43
C ARG A 149 26.40 34.37 -22.10
N GLU A 150 27.45 33.82 -21.50
CA GLU A 150 28.11 32.60 -21.99
C GLU A 150 27.31 31.37 -21.54
N ALA A 151 26.86 31.36 -20.28
CA ALA A 151 25.96 30.33 -19.76
C ALA A 151 24.67 30.20 -20.58
N ALA A 152 24.01 31.32 -20.92
CA ALA A 152 22.79 31.29 -21.74
C ALA A 152 22.97 30.64 -23.12
N ARG A 153 24.15 30.79 -23.74
CA ARG A 153 24.47 30.17 -25.03
C ARG A 153 24.64 28.66 -24.93
N VAL A 154 25.39 28.18 -23.94
CA VAL A 154 25.60 26.73 -23.72
C VAL A 154 24.33 26.05 -23.22
N PHE A 155 23.53 26.75 -22.42
CA PHE A 155 22.29 26.23 -21.84
C PHE A 155 21.15 26.11 -22.88
N SER A 156 21.14 26.92 -23.93
CA SER A 156 20.17 26.78 -25.02
C SER A 156 20.40 25.53 -25.87
N THR A 157 21.65 25.09 -26.01
CA THR A 157 22.05 23.87 -26.74
C THR A 157 21.94 22.57 -25.94
N LEU A 158 21.60 22.64 -24.65
CA LEU A 158 21.54 21.48 -23.75
C LEU A 158 20.18 20.75 -23.85
N ASP A 159 20.22 19.41 -23.79
CA ASP A 159 19.02 18.56 -23.76
C ASP A 159 18.14 18.79 -22.53
N ASP A 160 16.83 18.64 -22.67
CA ASP A 160 15.87 18.91 -21.60
C ASP A 160 16.08 18.04 -20.35
N ASP A 161 16.54 16.79 -20.53
CA ASP A 161 16.77 15.83 -19.45
C ASP A 161 17.84 16.30 -18.45
N VAL A 162 18.85 17.03 -18.92
CA VAL A 162 19.90 17.64 -18.08
C VAL A 162 19.55 19.10 -17.74
N ARG A 163 18.97 19.83 -18.69
CA ARG A 163 18.62 21.26 -18.54
C ARG A 163 17.57 21.51 -17.47
N LEU A 164 16.51 20.69 -17.40
CA LEU A 164 15.40 20.92 -16.48
C LEU A 164 15.77 20.63 -15.00
N PRO A 165 16.49 19.55 -14.64
CA PRO A 165 17.00 19.37 -13.27
C PRO A 165 17.94 20.50 -12.84
N VAL A 166 18.90 20.89 -13.69
CA VAL A 166 19.87 21.95 -13.38
C VAL A 166 19.17 23.31 -13.23
N ALA A 167 18.21 23.64 -14.10
CA ALA A 167 17.40 24.86 -13.96
C ALA A 167 16.55 24.87 -12.68
N ALA A 168 16.01 23.72 -12.26
CA ALA A 168 15.19 23.60 -11.05
C ALA A 168 16.02 23.67 -9.75
N ALA A 169 17.27 23.20 -9.77
CA ALA A 169 18.20 23.28 -8.64
C ALA A 169 18.89 24.66 -8.52
N MET A 170 18.91 25.46 -9.59
CA MET A 170 19.51 26.79 -9.60
C MET A 170 18.81 27.80 -8.69
N ARG A 171 19.61 28.71 -8.09
CA ARG A 171 19.08 29.86 -7.34
C ARG A 171 18.27 30.78 -8.27
N PRO A 172 17.04 31.20 -7.90
CA PRO A 172 16.15 31.98 -8.78
C PRO A 172 16.79 33.26 -9.37
N ARG A 173 17.59 33.98 -8.57
CA ARG A 173 18.30 35.19 -9.01
C ARG A 173 19.31 34.92 -10.12
N THR A 174 20.04 33.80 -10.04
CA THR A 174 21.02 33.43 -11.07
C THR A 174 20.31 32.91 -12.33
N LEU A 175 19.22 32.15 -12.17
CA LEU A 175 18.43 31.66 -13.30
C LEU A 175 17.85 32.83 -14.11
N ALA A 176 17.28 33.84 -13.43
CA ALA A 176 16.79 35.07 -14.06
C ALA A 176 17.90 35.82 -14.82
N ALA A 177 19.12 35.88 -14.28
CA ALA A 177 20.25 36.52 -14.95
C ALA A 177 20.70 35.78 -16.22
N ILE A 178 20.61 34.45 -16.26
CA ILE A 178 20.88 33.65 -17.47
C ILE A 178 19.73 33.81 -18.49
N MET A 179 18.48 33.69 -18.05
CA MET A 179 17.30 33.85 -18.92
C MET A 179 17.26 35.22 -19.59
N ALA A 180 17.69 36.29 -18.89
CA ALA A 180 17.78 37.64 -19.45
C ALA A 180 18.82 37.80 -20.58
N GLN A 181 19.71 36.82 -20.79
CA GLN A 181 20.71 36.81 -21.87
C GLN A 181 20.46 35.68 -22.90
N MET A 182 19.32 35.00 -22.77
CA MET A 182 18.88 33.91 -23.65
C MET A 182 17.83 34.42 -24.65
N ASP A 183 17.58 33.65 -25.70
CA ASP A 183 16.50 33.96 -26.65
C ASP A 183 15.12 33.90 -25.95
N PRO A 184 14.20 34.86 -26.20
CA PRO A 184 12.90 34.91 -25.54
C PRO A 184 12.01 33.69 -25.83
N ALA A 185 12.11 33.05 -27.00
CA ALA A 185 11.38 31.83 -27.29
C ALA A 185 11.94 30.64 -26.48
N ALA A 186 13.27 30.51 -26.40
CA ALA A 186 13.92 29.50 -25.57
C ALA A 186 13.59 29.69 -24.07
N ALA A 187 13.58 30.93 -23.58
CA ALA A 187 13.24 31.26 -22.19
C ALA A 187 11.80 30.87 -21.87
N ARG A 188 10.84 31.20 -22.76
CA ARG A 188 9.44 30.78 -22.66
C ARG A 188 9.32 29.25 -22.58
N THR A 189 9.94 28.53 -23.51
CA THR A 189 9.88 27.05 -23.56
C THR A 189 10.41 26.42 -22.28
N LEU A 190 11.50 26.96 -21.72
CA LEU A 190 12.07 26.49 -20.45
C LEU A 190 11.10 26.71 -19.27
N THR A 191 10.48 27.88 -19.18
CA THR A 191 9.47 28.16 -18.13
C THR A 191 8.25 27.26 -18.24
N GLU A 192 7.72 27.04 -19.46
CA GLU A 192 6.59 26.14 -19.68
C GLU A 192 6.91 24.69 -19.29
N LYS A 193 8.12 24.20 -19.58
CA LYS A 193 8.57 22.85 -19.20
C LYS A 193 8.79 22.72 -17.69
N LEU A 194 9.40 23.71 -17.03
CA LEU A 194 9.53 23.73 -15.56
C LEU A 194 8.17 23.76 -14.86
N ALA A 195 7.23 24.56 -15.35
CA ALA A 195 5.87 24.62 -14.80
C ALA A 195 5.14 23.27 -14.93
N ARG A 196 5.23 22.61 -16.10
CA ARG A 196 4.69 21.25 -16.31
C ARG A 196 5.31 20.23 -15.37
N ARG A 197 6.63 20.26 -15.18
CA ARG A 197 7.35 19.39 -14.23
C ARG A 197 6.85 19.60 -12.79
N PHE A 198 6.75 20.85 -12.34
CA PHE A 198 6.30 21.18 -10.99
C PHE A 198 4.84 20.78 -10.74
N ALA A 199 3.95 20.96 -11.73
CA ALA A 199 2.57 20.49 -11.67
C ALA A 199 2.48 18.95 -11.62
N ALA A 200 3.28 18.24 -12.41
CA ALA A 200 3.35 16.78 -12.39
C ALA A 200 3.88 16.25 -11.04
N GLN A 201 4.89 16.90 -10.45
CA GLN A 201 5.40 16.57 -9.12
C GLN A 201 4.35 16.79 -8.02
N GLN A 202 3.60 17.89 -8.07
CA GLN A 202 2.47 18.12 -7.14
C GLN A 202 1.36 17.09 -7.31
N ALA A 203 0.99 16.74 -8.55
CA ALA A 203 -0.02 15.72 -8.81
C ALA A 203 0.41 14.32 -8.32
N LEU A 204 1.70 13.99 -8.43
CA LEU A 204 2.27 12.77 -7.84
C LEU A 204 2.23 12.83 -6.30
N ALA A 205 2.67 13.93 -5.69
CA ALA A 205 2.63 14.11 -4.24
C ALA A 205 1.20 14.02 -3.68
N ALA A 206 0.22 14.63 -4.36
CA ALA A 206 -1.20 14.54 -4.01
C ALA A 206 -1.76 13.10 -4.16
N ARG A 207 -1.34 12.35 -5.19
CA ARG A 207 -1.70 10.93 -5.34
C ARG A 207 -1.09 10.05 -4.26
N VAL A 208 0.18 10.28 -3.89
CA VAL A 208 0.83 9.57 -2.79
C VAL A 208 0.11 9.89 -1.47
N ALA A 209 -0.15 11.17 -1.20
CA ALA A 209 -0.90 11.59 -0.01
C ALA A 209 -2.33 11.03 0.04
N ALA A 210 -3.01 10.88 -1.09
CA ALA A 210 -4.32 10.25 -1.18
C ALA A 210 -4.29 8.70 -1.11
N ALA A 211 -3.12 8.08 -1.28
CA ALA A 211 -2.93 6.64 -1.14
C ALA A 211 -2.40 6.25 0.26
N THR A 212 -1.70 7.16 0.95
CA THR A 212 -1.31 6.99 2.36
C THR A 212 -2.32 7.58 3.34
N ALA A 213 -3.20 8.47 2.89
CA ALA A 213 -4.49 8.67 3.53
C ALA A 213 -5.32 7.40 3.32
N GLU A 214 -5.26 6.51 4.31
CA GLU A 214 -6.14 5.37 4.44
C GLU A 214 -7.58 5.79 4.13
N PRO A 215 -8.34 5.05 3.30
CA PRO A 215 -9.74 5.36 3.10
C PRO A 215 -10.43 5.23 4.45
N ALA A 216 -10.78 6.37 5.05
CA ALA A 216 -11.70 6.41 6.19
C ALA A 216 -12.89 5.51 5.83
N PRO A 217 -13.32 4.60 6.73
CA PRO A 217 -14.25 3.54 6.37
C PRO A 217 -15.52 4.15 5.79
N GLU A 218 -15.62 4.12 4.47
CA GLU A 218 -16.78 4.59 3.74
C GLU A 218 -17.91 3.68 4.19
N ALA A 219 -18.82 4.26 4.98
CA ALA A 219 -19.90 3.52 5.60
C ALA A 219 -20.61 2.73 4.50
N ALA A 220 -20.56 1.40 4.60
CA ALA A 220 -21.06 0.50 3.58
C ALA A 220 -22.46 0.98 3.16
N PRO A 221 -22.71 1.17 1.85
CA PRO A 221 -23.98 1.74 1.40
C PRO A 221 -25.10 0.84 1.91
N ALA A 222 -25.86 1.35 2.87
CA ALA A 222 -26.84 0.57 3.60
C ALA A 222 -27.87 0.06 2.60
N VAL A 223 -27.86 -1.25 2.36
CA VAL A 223 -28.79 -1.91 1.46
C VAL A 223 -30.17 -1.84 2.11
N THR A 224 -30.93 -0.80 1.78
CA THR A 224 -32.33 -0.67 2.19
C THR A 224 -33.14 -1.79 1.53
N PRO A 225 -33.80 -2.67 2.29
CA PRO A 225 -34.59 -3.73 1.71
C PRO A 225 -35.80 -3.14 0.98
N ALA A 226 -36.12 -3.69 -0.19
CA ALA A 226 -37.19 -3.21 -1.04
C ALA A 226 -38.56 -3.31 -0.36
N ALA A 227 -39.24 -2.18 -0.20
CA ALA A 227 -40.68 -2.15 0.04
C ALA A 227 -41.41 -2.17 -1.32
N ALA A 228 -42.02 -3.30 -1.65
CA ALA A 228 -42.79 -3.44 -2.88
C ALA A 228 -44.19 -2.81 -2.74
N ALA A 229 -44.53 -1.84 -3.59
CA ALA A 229 -45.91 -1.52 -3.97
C ALA A 229 -45.99 -0.51 -5.13
N ALA A 230 -46.23 -0.99 -6.36
CA ALA A 230 -47.10 -0.37 -7.38
C ALA A 230 -46.99 -1.14 -8.70
N ALA A 231 -48.06 -1.79 -9.14
CA ALA A 231 -48.13 -2.42 -10.45
C ALA A 231 -48.48 -1.39 -11.54
N PRO A 232 -47.96 -1.53 -12.78
CA PRO A 232 -48.29 -0.63 -13.89
C PRO A 232 -49.61 -1.01 -14.55
N THR A 233 -50.50 -0.03 -14.76
CA THR A 233 -51.63 -0.14 -15.70
C THR A 233 -51.22 0.36 -17.09
N PRO A 234 -51.53 -0.37 -18.18
CA PRO A 234 -51.17 0.04 -19.54
C PRO A 234 -52.27 0.89 -20.20
N GLN A 235 -51.88 1.92 -20.95
CA GLN A 235 -52.77 2.65 -21.88
C GLN A 235 -52.00 3.11 -23.14
N PRO A 236 -52.69 3.32 -24.29
CA PRO A 236 -52.26 2.67 -25.52
C PRO A 236 -51.56 3.54 -26.57
N VAL A 237 -51.01 2.81 -27.55
CA VAL A 237 -50.53 3.20 -28.89
C VAL A 237 -51.07 4.51 -29.49
N ALA A 238 -50.15 5.30 -30.03
CA ALA A 238 -50.44 6.33 -31.03
C ALA A 238 -49.65 6.04 -32.32
N ALA A 239 -50.33 6.10 -33.46
CA ALA A 239 -49.79 5.94 -34.82
C ALA A 239 -50.64 6.84 -35.78
N PRO A 240 -50.23 7.12 -37.03
CA PRO A 240 -49.59 8.41 -37.28
C PRO A 240 -50.20 9.22 -38.44
N ALA A 241 -50.06 10.55 -38.38
CA ALA A 241 -50.24 11.48 -39.50
C ALA A 241 -49.61 12.84 -39.11
N ALA A 242 -49.14 13.73 -39.97
CA ALA A 242 -48.73 13.77 -41.38
C ALA A 242 -48.47 15.28 -41.68
N ALA A 243 -47.75 15.59 -42.76
CA ALA A 243 -47.61 16.94 -43.34
C ALA A 243 -46.90 18.05 -42.53
N ALA A 244 -45.70 18.43 -43.01
CA ALA A 244 -45.21 19.81 -42.90
C ALA A 244 -45.95 20.72 -43.92
N PRO A 245 -45.85 22.06 -43.82
CA PRO A 245 -44.74 22.70 -44.53
C PRO A 245 -44.02 23.85 -43.77
N THR A 246 -42.98 24.36 -44.44
CA THR A 246 -41.97 25.34 -44.02
C THR A 246 -42.37 26.79 -44.40
N PRO A 247 -41.47 27.81 -44.37
CA PRO A 247 -40.78 28.43 -43.22
C PRO A 247 -40.91 29.99 -43.24
N ARG A 248 -39.85 30.70 -42.81
CA ARG A 248 -39.47 32.13 -43.05
C ARG A 248 -39.84 33.18 -41.96
N PRO A 249 -39.13 34.35 -41.88
CA PRO A 249 -38.30 34.63 -40.70
C PRO A 249 -38.35 36.11 -40.21
N ALA A 250 -37.31 36.53 -39.47
CA ALA A 250 -36.91 37.92 -39.17
C ALA A 250 -37.78 38.68 -38.13
N ALA A 251 -37.28 39.66 -37.37
CA ALA A 251 -35.90 39.99 -36.96
C ALA A 251 -35.93 41.01 -35.80
N ASN A 252 -34.80 41.15 -35.10
CA ASN A 252 -34.30 42.36 -34.40
C ASN A 252 -35.22 43.15 -33.44
N ARG A 253 -34.76 43.27 -32.17
CA ARG A 253 -34.98 44.50 -31.37
C ARG A 253 -33.69 44.86 -30.59
N PRO A 254 -33.29 46.15 -30.50
CA PRO A 254 -31.93 46.56 -30.13
C PRO A 254 -31.75 46.91 -28.63
N PRO A 255 -30.51 47.20 -28.16
CA PRO A 255 -30.19 47.32 -26.73
C PRO A 255 -30.26 48.75 -26.18
N ALA A 256 -30.31 48.85 -24.84
CA ALA A 256 -30.12 50.06 -24.04
C ALA A 256 -29.35 49.70 -22.75
N ALA A 257 -28.72 50.60 -22.01
CA ALA A 257 -28.01 51.85 -22.33
C ALA A 257 -27.13 52.19 -21.10
N ARG A 258 -26.02 52.91 -21.28
CA ARG A 258 -25.01 53.17 -20.23
C ARG A 258 -25.05 54.65 -19.79
N PRO A 259 -24.68 54.97 -18.52
CA PRO A 259 -24.09 56.28 -18.19
C PRO A 259 -22.61 56.18 -17.73
N ALA A 260 -21.89 57.29 -17.86
CA ALA A 260 -20.46 57.47 -17.52
C ALA A 260 -20.31 58.36 -16.26
N ARG A 261 -19.41 58.09 -15.29
CA ARG A 261 -17.96 58.45 -15.16
C ARG A 261 -17.65 59.94 -14.91
N ALA A 262 -17.04 60.28 -13.75
CA ALA A 262 -15.97 61.30 -13.53
C ALA A 262 -15.45 61.25 -12.03
N PRO A 263 -14.41 61.99 -11.56
CA PRO A 263 -13.03 61.45 -11.57
C PRO A 263 -12.12 61.67 -10.32
N ALA A 264 -11.09 60.81 -10.21
CA ALA A 264 -9.71 60.96 -9.70
C ALA A 264 -9.27 61.96 -8.59
N ARG A 265 -8.48 61.46 -7.61
CA ARG A 265 -7.26 62.14 -7.08
C ARG A 265 -6.25 61.16 -6.44
N ALA A 266 -4.96 61.47 -6.52
CA ALA A 266 -3.80 60.80 -5.88
C ALA A 266 -2.63 61.85 -5.79
N PRO A 267 -1.40 61.57 -5.31
CA PRO A 267 -0.89 60.50 -4.41
C PRO A 267 -0.08 61.08 -3.19
N ALA A 268 0.47 60.23 -2.30
CA ALA A 268 1.57 60.61 -1.39
C ALA A 268 2.45 59.42 -0.91
N ARG A 269 3.78 59.65 -0.90
CA ARG A 269 4.94 58.91 -0.33
C ARG A 269 6.06 59.98 -0.14
N PRO A 270 7.22 59.77 0.54
CA PRO A 270 7.85 58.55 1.07
C PRO A 270 7.67 58.49 2.62
N ALA A 271 8.52 57.97 3.52
CA ALA A 271 9.89 57.44 3.47
C ALA A 271 10.14 56.27 4.47
N ALA A 272 11.35 56.18 5.07
CA ALA A 272 11.82 55.03 5.85
C ALA A 272 12.61 55.43 7.11
N ARG A 273 12.64 54.54 8.12
CA ARG A 273 13.85 54.09 8.87
C ARG A 273 13.50 53.04 9.95
N THR A 274 14.31 51.97 10.00
CA THR A 274 14.55 51.07 11.15
C THR A 274 15.56 51.74 12.12
N PRO A 275 15.87 51.22 13.35
CA PRO A 275 15.71 49.83 13.84
C PRO A 275 15.22 49.63 15.31
N THR A 276 15.13 48.35 15.70
CA THR A 276 14.92 47.76 17.04
C THR A 276 16.05 48.12 18.04
N PRO A 277 15.86 47.98 19.38
CA PRO A 277 15.87 46.67 20.08
C PRO A 277 14.71 46.45 21.07
N ALA A 278 14.64 45.21 21.61
CA ALA A 278 13.65 44.69 22.57
C ALA A 278 14.15 44.84 24.03
N PRO A 279 13.66 44.10 25.07
CA PRO A 279 12.39 43.35 25.25
C PRO A 279 11.66 43.67 26.59
N GLU A 280 10.40 43.25 26.76
CA GLU A 280 9.81 42.86 28.07
C GLU A 280 8.37 42.31 27.91
N PRO A 281 8.03 41.22 28.61
CA PRO A 281 6.70 41.16 29.24
C PRO A 281 6.65 40.43 30.60
N ALA A 282 5.58 40.73 31.36
CA ALA A 282 5.04 40.03 32.54
C ALA A 282 5.95 40.01 33.80
N GLY A 283 5.58 40.65 34.89
CA GLY A 283 4.26 40.59 35.51
C GLY A 283 4.33 39.71 36.77
N GLU A 284 4.46 40.36 37.93
CA GLU A 284 4.67 39.72 39.23
C GLU A 284 3.46 38.89 39.71
N ARG A 285 3.73 37.83 40.51
CA ARG A 285 3.00 37.32 41.71
C ARG A 285 3.11 35.78 41.84
N PRO A 286 3.00 35.20 43.05
CA PRO A 286 3.73 35.57 44.27
C PRO A 286 4.35 34.34 45.01
N TYR A 287 5.10 34.63 46.07
CA TYR A 287 5.87 33.74 46.94
C TYR A 287 5.05 32.75 47.80
N GLN A 288 5.53 31.50 47.98
CA GLN A 288 5.48 30.71 49.25
C GLN A 288 6.35 29.41 49.19
N PRO A 289 6.68 28.72 50.31
CA PRO A 289 8.08 28.67 50.77
C PRO A 289 8.74 27.26 50.75
N ALA A 290 9.90 27.13 51.40
CA ALA A 290 10.94 26.17 51.05
C ALA A 290 11.12 24.93 51.96
N ALA A 291 11.59 23.84 51.33
CA ALA A 291 12.56 22.84 51.83
C ALA A 291 12.10 21.83 52.93
N PRO A 292 12.87 20.73 53.24
CA PRO A 292 14.18 20.34 52.69
C PRO A 292 14.41 18.85 52.30
N ALA A 293 15.50 18.64 51.55
CA ALA A 293 16.47 17.52 51.56
C ALA A 293 16.06 16.02 51.38
N ALA A 294 16.64 15.39 50.35
CA ALA A 294 17.09 13.98 50.41
C ALA A 294 18.20 13.64 49.39
N ALA A 295 19.31 13.10 49.90
CA ALA A 295 20.26 12.15 49.27
C ALA A 295 20.74 12.34 47.81
N SER A 296 21.92 12.94 47.66
CA SER A 296 22.86 12.62 46.58
C SER A 296 23.54 11.26 46.83
N ASN A 297 23.50 10.32 45.88
CA ASN A 297 24.21 9.04 46.00
C ASN A 297 25.25 8.88 44.87
N GLN A 298 26.51 8.64 45.24
CA GLN A 298 27.60 8.29 44.30
C GLN A 298 27.78 6.78 44.24
N PRO A 299 28.36 6.25 43.15
CA PRO A 299 29.18 5.06 43.23
C PRO A 299 30.65 5.38 42.92
N ARG A 300 31.54 5.11 43.88
CA ARG A 300 32.99 4.92 43.63
C ARG A 300 33.28 3.43 43.47
N GLN A 301 34.22 3.10 42.57
CA GLN A 301 35.40 2.22 42.71
C GLN A 301 35.35 1.10 43.80
N SER A 302 35.89 -0.11 43.64
CA SER A 302 36.87 -0.68 42.68
C SER A 302 37.23 -2.12 43.09
N VAL A 303 37.84 -2.90 42.18
CA VAL A 303 38.86 -3.96 42.44
C VAL A 303 38.56 -5.02 43.52
N GLN A 304 38.26 -6.24 43.09
CA GLN A 304 39.17 -7.39 43.17
C GLN A 304 38.85 -8.39 42.05
#